data_AF-A0A7J9Q740-F1
#
_entry.id   AF-A0A7J9Q740-F1
#
_cell.length_a   1.000
_cell.length_b   1.000
_cell.length_c   1.000
_cell.angle_alpha   90.00
_cell.angle_beta   90.00
_cell.angle_gamma   90.00
#
_symmetry.space_group_name_H-M   'P 1'
#
loop_
_entity.id
_entity.type
_entity.pdbx_description
1 polymer ?
#
loop_
_entity_poly.entity_id
_entity_poly.type
_entity_poly.pdbx_seq_one_letter_code
_entity_poly.pdbx_strand_id
1 'polypeptide(L)'
;MEETTQFNIRLAKALLYDMEYVAQHYKISRTDWLKYRIAKLVREEKARIIDDFERRFIGGMTTEEDFKKQTGINPTKEMKELRSKVSETPRKYILSILEDIKKRENDKSNNI
;
A
#
# COMPACT_ATOMS: atom_id res chain seq x y z
N MET A 1 30.90 -1.41 3.98
CA MET A 1 30.76 -0.64 2.74
C MET A 1 29.52 -1.14 2.04
N GLU A 2 28.60 -0.26 1.64
CA GLU A 2 27.46 -0.66 0.82
C GLU A 2 27.97 -1.04 -0.58
N GLU A 3 27.53 -2.19 -1.10
CA GLU A 3 27.84 -2.58 -2.47
C GLU A 3 27.05 -1.72 -3.45
N THR A 4 27.74 -1.10 -4.41
CA THR A 4 27.13 -0.24 -5.43
C THR A 4 27.19 -0.92 -6.79
N THR A 5 26.09 -0.90 -7.55
CA THR A 5 26.04 -1.37 -8.94
C THR A 5 25.89 -0.20 -9.91
N GLN A 6 26.54 -0.29 -11.07
CA GLN A 6 26.39 0.71 -12.12
C GLN A 6 25.05 0.56 -12.84
N PHE A 7 24.30 1.67 -12.92
CA PHE A 7 23.03 1.74 -13.64
C PHE A 7 23.21 2.49 -14.97
N ASN A 8 23.23 1.75 -16.08
CA ASN A 8 23.42 2.30 -17.42
C ASN A 8 22.07 2.57 -18.09
N ILE A 9 21.85 3.80 -18.56
CA ILE A 9 20.61 4.20 -19.24
C ILE A 9 20.88 4.88 -20.57
N ARG A 10 19.95 4.72 -21.52
CA ARG A 10 19.92 5.48 -22.76
C ARG A 10 18.74 6.44 -22.71
N LEU A 11 18.98 7.71 -23.01
CA LEU A 11 17.97 8.76 -23.02
C LEU A 11 17.92 9.43 -24.39
N ALA A 12 16.74 9.95 -24.75
CA ALA A 12 16.57 10.77 -25.94
C ALA A 12 17.42 12.05 -25.82
N LYS A 13 17.99 12.51 -26.95
CA LYS A 13 18.82 13.73 -26.96
C LYS A 13 18.06 14.96 -26.46
N ALA A 14 16.80 15.12 -26.83
CA ALA A 14 15.95 16.22 -26.36
C ALA A 14 15.89 16.27 -24.83
N LEU A 15 15.65 15.12 -24.19
CA LEU A 15 15.60 15.02 -22.74
C LEU A 15 16.94 15.36 -22.07
N LEU A 16 18.07 15.04 -22.71
CA LEU A 16 19.39 15.45 -22.19
C LEU A 16 19.54 16.97 -22.14
N TYR A 17 19.00 17.71 -23.13
CA TYR A 17 19.02 19.18 -23.12
C TYR A 17 18.13 19.75 -22.01
N ASP A 18 16.93 19.20 -21.83
CA ASP A 18 16.03 19.62 -20.76
C ASP A 18 16.66 19.39 -19.38
N MET A 19 17.29 18.23 -19.20
CA MET A 19 18.00 17.91 -17.96
C MET A 19 19.19 18.83 -17.72
N GLU A 20 19.91 19.22 -18.77
CA GLU A 20 21.03 20.16 -18.66
C GLU A 20 20.55 21.54 -18.22
N TYR A 21 19.47 22.06 -18.82
CA TYR A 21 18.86 23.32 -18.43
C TYR A 21 18.46 23.32 -16.95
N VAL A 22 17.78 22.25 -16.51
CA VAL A 22 17.35 22.11 -15.11
C VAL A 22 18.55 22.00 -14.16
N ALA A 23 19.57 21.22 -14.52
CA ALA A 23 20.77 21.04 -13.70
C ALA A 23 21.54 22.37 -13.53
N GLN A 24 21.66 23.16 -14.60
CA GLN A 24 22.27 24.49 -14.56
C GLN A 24 21.51 25.46 -13.66
N HIS A 25 20.17 25.45 -13.75
CA HIS A 25 19.33 26.27 -12.87
C HIS A 25 19.57 25.97 -11.39
N TYR A 26 19.66 24.68 -11.03
CA TYR A 26 19.93 24.24 -9.66
C TYR A 26 21.41 24.23 -9.27
N LYS A 27 22.33 24.58 -10.18
CA LYS A 27 23.79 24.57 -9.98
C LYS A 27 24.34 23.22 -9.49
N ILE A 28 23.80 22.12 -10.01
CA ILE A 28 24.27 20.76 -9.71
C ILE A 28 24.58 20.01 -11.00
N SER A 29 25.32 18.90 -10.91
CA SER A 29 25.60 18.07 -12.08
C SER A 29 24.32 17.40 -12.59
N ARG A 30 24.21 17.23 -13.92
CA ARG A 30 23.10 16.50 -14.55
C ARG A 30 22.92 15.10 -13.95
N THR A 31 24.02 14.42 -13.67
CA THR A 31 24.04 13.07 -13.10
C THR A 31 23.49 13.07 -11.68
N ASP A 32 23.88 14.03 -10.84
CA ASP A 32 23.42 14.07 -9.45
C ASP A 32 21.97 14.53 -9.35
N TRP A 33 21.54 15.45 -10.22
CA TRP A 33 20.13 15.77 -10.38
C TRP A 33 19.33 14.51 -10.70
N LEU A 34 19.76 13.74 -11.71
CA LEU A 34 19.07 12.51 -12.11
C LEU A 34 19.01 11.49 -10.97
N LYS A 35 20.14 11.23 -10.28
CA LYS A 35 20.20 10.32 -9.13
C LYS A 35 19.20 10.73 -8.04
N TYR A 36 19.18 12.01 -7.69
CA TYR A 36 18.27 12.52 -6.66
C TYR A 36 16.80 12.35 -7.08
N ARG A 37 16.48 12.67 -8.34
CA ARG A 37 15.11 12.54 -8.87
C ARG A 37 14.65 11.09 -8.93
N ILE A 38 15.50 10.17 -9.41
CA ILE A 38 15.19 8.74 -9.42
C ILE A 38 15.01 8.23 -7.99
N ALA A 39 15.92 8.56 -7.07
CA ALA A 39 15.81 8.14 -5.68
C ALA A 39 14.50 8.63 -5.03
N LYS A 40 14.11 9.88 -5.30
CA LYS A 40 12.84 10.44 -4.83
C LYS A 40 11.64 9.67 -5.40
N LEU A 41 11.60 9.46 -6.71
CA LEU A 41 10.51 8.72 -7.36
C LEU A 41 10.38 7.29 -6.81
N VAL A 42 11.50 6.59 -6.64
CA VAL A 42 11.51 5.22 -6.09
C VAL A 42 11.01 5.21 -4.64
N ARG A 43 11.40 6.18 -3.81
CA ARG A 43 10.90 6.28 -2.43
C ARG A 43 9.41 6.55 -2.36
N GLU A 44 8.92 7.49 -3.16
CA GLU A 44 7.49 7.84 -3.23
C GLU A 44 6.64 6.68 -3.74
N GLU A 45 7.14 5.95 -4.74
CA GLU A 45 6.44 4.79 -5.29
C GLU A 45 6.44 3.62 -4.29
N LYS A 46 7.59 3.37 -3.65
CA LYS A 46 7.67 2.37 -2.57
C LYS A 46 6.67 2.67 -1.45
N ALA A 47 6.58 3.92 -1.02
CA ALA A 47 5.62 4.34 0.01
C ALA A 47 4.18 4.08 -0.44
N ARG A 48 3.82 4.49 -1.67
CA ARG A 48 2.48 4.23 -2.22
C ARG A 48 2.13 2.74 -2.30
N ILE A 49 3.07 1.91 -2.72
CA ILE A 49 2.88 0.46 -2.79
C ILE A 49 2.66 -0.12 -1.38
N ILE A 50 3.44 0.32 -0.39
CA ILE A 50 3.26 -0.11 1.01
C ILE A 50 1.89 0.31 1.52
N ASP A 51 1.49 1.58 1.36
CA ASP A 51 0.18 2.08 1.80
C ASP A 51 -0.98 1.26 1.21
N ASP A 52 -0.89 0.85 -0.05
CA ASP A 52 -1.90 -0.01 -0.68
C ASP A 52 -1.95 -1.40 -0.01
N PHE A 53 -0.80 -2.01 0.27
CA PHE A 53 -0.74 -3.27 1.00
C PHE A 53 -1.24 -3.14 2.44
N GLU A 54 -0.97 -2.01 3.10
CA GLU A 54 -1.49 -1.73 4.44
C GLU A 54 -3.01 -1.66 4.43
N ARG A 55 -3.60 -0.95 3.48
CA ARG A 55 -5.06 -0.87 3.29
C ARG A 55 -5.68 -2.24 3.02
N ARG A 56 -5.06 -3.05 2.15
CA ARG A 56 -5.52 -4.41 1.87
C ARG A 56 -5.42 -5.31 3.10
N PHE A 57 -4.36 -5.17 3.89
CA PHE A 57 -4.19 -5.94 5.13
C PHE A 57 -5.25 -5.56 6.17
N ILE A 58 -5.43 -4.27 6.42
CA ILE A 58 -6.45 -3.74 7.35
C ILE A 58 -7.86 -4.15 6.88
N GLY A 59 -8.11 -4.10 5.58
CA GLY A 59 -9.37 -4.54 4.96
C GLY A 59 -9.61 -6.04 4.97
N GLY A 60 -8.66 -6.85 5.47
CA GLY A 60 -8.78 -8.30 5.55
C GLY A 60 -8.61 -9.03 4.20
N MET A 61 -8.13 -8.34 3.16
CA MET A 61 -7.95 -8.90 1.80
C MET A 61 -6.64 -9.69 1.64
N THR A 62 -5.72 -9.59 2.61
CA THR A 62 -4.43 -10.30 2.58
C THR A 62 -4.04 -10.82 3.97
N THR A 63 -3.14 -11.79 4.03
CA THR A 63 -2.63 -12.38 5.28
C THR A 63 -1.43 -11.59 5.83
N GLU A 64 -1.03 -11.87 7.07
CA GLU A 64 0.22 -11.28 7.62
C GLU A 64 1.46 -11.77 6.85
N GLU A 65 1.46 -13.03 6.42
CA GLU A 65 2.54 -13.65 5.66
C GLU A 65 2.69 -13.03 4.27
N ASP A 66 1.58 -12.85 3.56
CA ASP A 66 1.57 -12.22 2.24
C ASP A 66 1.97 -10.74 2.31
N PHE A 67 1.48 -10.01 3.31
CA PHE A 67 1.90 -8.63 3.57
C PHE A 67 3.41 -8.53 3.78
N LYS A 68 3.98 -9.40 4.61
CA LYS A 68 5.42 -9.43 4.88
C LYS A 68 6.22 -9.79 3.63
N LYS A 69 5.76 -10.76 2.85
CA LYS A 69 6.43 -11.18 1.62
C LYS A 69 6.48 -10.07 0.57
N GLN A 70 5.44 -9.23 0.50
CA GLN A 70 5.32 -8.18 -0.51
C GLN A 70 5.99 -6.86 -0.10
N THR A 71 5.91 -6.48 1.18
CA THR A 71 6.43 -5.20 1.69
C THR A 71 7.82 -5.33 2.32
N GLY A 72 8.21 -6.54 2.72
CA GLY A 72 9.43 -6.82 3.48
C GLY A 72 9.34 -6.43 4.97
N ILE A 73 8.19 -5.96 5.44
CA ILE A 73 7.97 -5.52 6.83
C ILE A 73 6.83 -6.30 7.50
N ASN A 74 6.85 -6.43 8.83
CA ASN A 74 5.75 -7.04 9.55
C ASN A 74 4.63 -6.00 9.77
N PRO A 75 3.34 -6.40 9.75
CA PRO A 75 2.24 -5.50 10.12
C PRO A 75 2.42 -4.98 11.55
N THR A 76 2.16 -3.69 11.75
CA THR A 76 2.27 -3.06 13.07
C THR A 76 1.12 -3.48 13.99
N LYS A 77 1.26 -3.27 15.31
CA LYS A 77 0.18 -3.54 16.27
C LYS A 77 -1.10 -2.76 15.93
N GLU A 78 -0.95 -1.50 15.58
CA GLU A 78 -2.05 -0.62 15.18
C GLU A 78 -2.80 -1.16 13.96
N MET A 79 -2.09 -1.65 12.94
CA MET A 79 -2.73 -2.27 11.77
C MET A 79 -3.54 -3.51 12.13
N LYS A 80 -3.05 -4.33 13.06
CA LYS A 80 -3.78 -5.53 13.55
C LYS A 80 -5.04 -5.14 14.33
N GLU A 81 -4.97 -4.10 15.14
CA GLU A 81 -6.13 -3.55 15.87
C GLU A 81 -7.15 -2.92 14.92
N LEU A 82 -6.71 -2.20 13.89
CA LEU A 82 -7.61 -1.67 12.86
C LEU A 82 -8.28 -2.81 12.08
N ARG A 83 -7.52 -3.84 11.73
CA ARG A 83 -8.05 -5.04 11.07
C ARG A 83 -9.11 -5.74 11.91
N SER A 84 -8.89 -5.92 13.22
CA SER A 84 -9.86 -6.58 14.10
C SER A 84 -11.18 -5.78 14.13
N LYS A 85 -11.13 -4.45 14.25
CA LYS A 85 -12.31 -3.56 14.18
C LYS A 85 -13.03 -3.63 12.84
N VAL A 86 -12.29 -3.68 11.72
CA VAL A 86 -12.89 -3.84 10.39
C VAL A 86 -13.57 -5.19 10.27
N SER A 87 -12.97 -6.28 10.75
CA SER A 87 -13.59 -7.62 10.72
C SER A 87 -14.85 -7.73 11.59
N GLU A 88 -14.96 -6.96 12.67
CA GLU A 88 -16.16 -6.91 13.49
C GLU A 88 -17.37 -6.30 12.76
N THR A 89 -17.15 -5.40 11.82
CA THR A 89 -18.25 -4.60 11.24
C THR A 89 -19.13 -5.42 10.28
N PRO A 90 -18.59 -6.13 9.28
CA PRO A 90 -19.35 -7.10 8.49
C PRO A 90 -19.91 -8.23 9.34
N ARG A 91 -19.19 -8.67 10.38
CA ARG A 91 -19.64 -9.73 11.28
C ARG A 91 -20.87 -9.32 12.09
N LYS A 92 -20.89 -8.10 12.65
CA LYS A 92 -22.06 -7.55 13.35
C LYS A 92 -23.27 -7.44 12.41
N TYR A 93 -23.05 -7.00 11.17
CA TYR A 93 -24.11 -6.94 10.16
C TYR A 93 -24.66 -8.31 9.76
N ILE A 94 -23.80 -9.32 9.58
CA ILE A 94 -24.23 -10.69 9.30
C ILE A 94 -25.00 -11.26 10.49
N LEU A 95 -24.53 -11.04 11.72
CA LEU A 95 -25.23 -11.50 12.93
C LEU A 95 -26.61 -10.85 13.09
N SER A 96 -26.75 -9.55 12.80
CA SER A 96 -28.06 -8.89 12.86
C SER A 96 -29.04 -9.48 11.84
N ILE A 97 -28.56 -9.81 10.63
CA ILE A 97 -29.42 -10.49 9.63
C ILE A 97 -29.85 -11.88 10.13
N LEU A 98 -28.94 -12.64 10.73
CA LEU A 98 -29.24 -13.97 11.24
C LEU A 98 -30.23 -13.93 12.42
N GLU A 99 -30.12 -12.94 13.31
CA GLU A 99 -31.09 -12.71 14.40
C GLU A 99 -32.48 -12.35 13.84
N ASP A 100 -32.54 -11.50 12.82
CA ASP A 100 -33.80 -11.15 12.15
C ASP A 100 -34.46 -12.36 11.49
N ILE A 101 -33.67 -13.26 10.86
CA ILE A 101 -34.18 -14.50 10.27
C ILE A 101 -34.74 -15.41 11.37
N LYS A 102 -33.99 -15.63 12.45
CA LYS A 102 -34.39 -16.49 13.56
C LYS A 102 -35.67 -15.98 14.25
N LYS A 103 -35.83 -14.67 14.38
CA LYS A 103 -37.04 -14.06 14.94
C LYS A 103 -38.26 -14.33 14.06
N ARG A 104 -38.13 -14.17 12.74
CA ARG A 104 -39.21 -14.47 11.79
C ARG A 104 -39.59 -15.95 11.77
N GLU A 105 -38.63 -16.86 11.96
CA GLU A 105 -38.91 -18.31 12.04
C GLU A 105 -39.65 -18.68 13.34
N ASN A 106 -39.27 -18.08 14.47
CA ASN A 106 -39.98 -18.28 15.75
C ASN A 106 -41.40 -17.68 15.72
N ASP A 107 -41.59 -16.51 15.12
CA ASP A 107 -42.92 -15.88 15.00
C ASP A 107 -43.87 -16.66 14.06
N LYS A 108 -43.32 -17.39 13.08
CA LYS A 108 -44.08 -18.32 12.24
C LYS A 108 -44.42 -19.64 12.95
N SER A 109 -43.54 -20.11 13.84
CA SER A 109 -43.71 -21.37 14.57
C SER A 109 -44.70 -21.25 15.74
N ASN A 110 -44.91 -20.04 16.28
CA ASN A 110 -45.86 -19.76 17.36
C ASN A 110 -47.29 -19.41 16.88
N ASN A 111 -47.54 -19.38 15.57
CA ASN A 111 -48.84 -19.08 14.98
C ASN A 111 -49.51 -20.31 14.32
N ILE A 112 -49.10 -21.52 14.70
CA ILE A 112 -49.69 -22.80 14.29
C ILE A 112 -50.24 -23.51 15.52
#